data_AF-A0A440IGY9-F1
#
_entry.id   AF-A0A440IGY9-F1
#
_cell.length_a   1.000
_cell.length_b   1.000
_cell.length_c   1.000
_cell.angle_alpha   90.00
_cell.angle_beta   90.00
_cell.angle_gamma   90.00
#
_symmetry.space_group_name_H-M   'P 1'
#
loop_
_entity.id
_entity.type
_entity.pdbx_description
1 polymer ?
#
loop_
_entity_poly.entity_id
_entity_poly.type
_entity_poly.pdbx_seq_one_letter_code
_entity_poly.pdbx_strand_id
1 'polypeptide(L)'
;TSLGDVIGSLERAAPADAFAAKTLATIRTRSPTSLHVAWREINAGLTLSMDECMRMEFRILNRMLAGHDFYEGIRAAIIDKGSTPQWRPAGIDDVSATDVDAYFSPLGERELEL
;
A
#
# COMPACT_ATOMS: atom_id res chain seq x y z
N THR A 1 -10.99 -5.06 12.08
CA THR A 1 -11.37 -4.79 10.68
C THR A 1 -10.15 -5.03 9.82
N SER A 2 -10.29 -5.71 8.69
CA SER A 2 -9.24 -5.92 7.69
C SER A 2 -9.39 -4.96 6.50
N LEU A 3 -8.39 -4.86 5.63
CA LEU A 3 -8.50 -4.12 4.37
C LEU A 3 -9.65 -4.67 3.50
N GLY A 4 -9.79 -6.00 3.44
CA GLY A 4 -10.90 -6.67 2.75
C GLY A 4 -12.26 -6.29 3.33
N ASP A 5 -12.38 -6.17 4.66
CA ASP A 5 -13.63 -5.73 5.30
C ASP A 5 -14.01 -4.30 4.89
N VAL A 6 -13.02 -3.40 4.80
CA VAL A 6 -13.23 -2.01 4.37
C VAL A 6 -13.69 -1.96 2.91
N ILE A 7 -13.03 -2.71 2.02
CA ILE A 7 -13.40 -2.78 0.60
C ILE A 7 -14.81 -3.37 0.46
N GLY A 8 -15.11 -4.48 1.13
CA GLY A 8 -16.44 -5.08 1.10
C GLY A 8 -17.51 -4.13 1.66
N SER A 9 -17.18 -3.30 2.66
CA SER A 9 -18.09 -2.26 3.15
C SER A 9 -18.37 -1.18 2.11
N LEU A 10 -17.32 -0.71 1.41
CA LEU A 10 -17.46 0.26 0.33
C LEU A 10 -18.28 -0.31 -0.84
N GLU A 11 -18.07 -1.57 -1.19
CA GLU A 11 -18.81 -2.28 -2.25
C GLU A 11 -20.31 -2.36 -1.96
N ARG A 12 -20.68 -2.68 -0.72
CA ARG A 12 -22.10 -2.70 -0.31
C ARG A 12 -22.75 -1.32 -0.33
N ALA A 13 -22.00 -0.27 0.01
CA ALA A 13 -22.51 1.10 0.06
C ALA A 13 -22.54 1.80 -1.31
N ALA A 14 -21.65 1.42 -2.25
CA ALA A 14 -21.46 2.09 -3.53
C ALA A 14 -22.74 2.30 -4.38
N PRO A 15 -23.75 1.39 -4.41
CA PRO A 15 -24.97 1.61 -5.18
C PRO A 15 -25.83 2.79 -4.68
N ALA A 16 -25.71 3.16 -3.40
CA ALA A 16 -26.52 4.18 -2.76
C ALA A 16 -25.71 5.40 -2.27
N ASP A 17 -24.38 5.32 -2.27
CA ASP A 17 -23.49 6.36 -1.76
C ASP A 17 -22.39 6.71 -2.78
N ALA A 18 -22.44 7.95 -3.27
CA ALA A 18 -21.49 8.48 -4.24
C ALA A 18 -20.05 8.58 -3.68
N PHE A 19 -19.89 8.84 -2.38
CA PHE A 19 -18.58 8.86 -1.74
C PHE A 19 -17.98 7.45 -1.71
N ALA A 20 -18.78 6.44 -1.35
CA ALA A 20 -18.35 5.05 -1.35
C ALA A 20 -17.94 4.58 -2.76
N ALA A 21 -18.77 4.87 -3.77
CA ALA A 21 -18.48 4.53 -5.16
C ALA A 21 -17.19 5.18 -5.67
N LYS A 22 -17.00 6.48 -5.43
CA LYS A 22 -15.81 7.22 -5.85
C LYS A 22 -14.54 6.73 -5.13
N THR A 23 -14.65 6.44 -3.84
CA THR A 23 -13.54 5.94 -3.03
C THR A 23 -13.12 4.55 -3.50
N LEU A 24 -14.08 3.64 -3.71
CA LEU A 24 -13.82 2.30 -4.24
C LEU A 24 -13.17 2.35 -5.62
N ALA A 25 -13.69 3.19 -6.53
CA ALA A 25 -13.10 3.39 -7.85
C ALA A 25 -11.65 3.88 -7.76
N THR A 26 -11.35 4.77 -6.81
CA THR A 26 -9.99 5.26 -6.58
C THR A 26 -9.07 4.14 -6.07
N ILE A 27 -9.49 3.39 -5.06
CA ILE A 27 -8.73 2.26 -4.48
C ILE A 27 -8.35 1.25 -5.58
N ARG A 28 -9.30 0.89 -6.45
CA ARG A 28 -9.07 -0.07 -7.55
C ARG A 28 -8.05 0.37 -8.60
N THR A 29 -7.63 1.64 -8.61
CA THR A 29 -6.56 2.13 -9.50
C THR A 29 -5.17 2.09 -8.88
N ARG A 30 -5.04 1.75 -7.59
CA ARG A 30 -3.78 1.75 -6.85
C ARG A 30 -3.11 0.39 -6.87
N SER A 31 -1.81 0.37 -6.58
CA SER A 31 -1.04 -0.87 -6.40
C SER A 31 -1.65 -1.69 -5.25
N PRO A 32 -2.02 -2.97 -5.48
CA PRO A 32 -2.42 -3.90 -4.45
C PRO A 32 -1.43 -3.97 -3.29
N THR A 33 -0.13 -4.07 -3.59
CA THR A 33 0.94 -4.14 -2.60
C THR A 33 0.96 -2.89 -1.74
N SER A 34 0.91 -1.70 -2.35
CA SER A 34 0.91 -0.44 -1.60
C SER A 34 -0.32 -0.30 -0.71
N LEU A 35 -1.50 -0.77 -1.12
CA LEU A 35 -2.71 -0.73 -0.29
C LEU A 35 -2.58 -1.59 0.97
N HIS A 36 -2.07 -2.81 0.84
CA HIS A 36 -1.83 -3.70 1.99
C HIS A 36 -0.76 -3.16 2.93
N VAL A 37 0.34 -2.64 2.39
CA VAL A 37 1.42 -2.05 3.18
C VAL A 37 0.92 -0.81 3.94
N ALA A 38 0.24 0.12 3.27
CA ALA A 38 -0.31 1.33 3.91
C ALA A 38 -1.35 0.98 4.98
N TRP A 39 -2.21 -0.01 4.72
CA TRP A 39 -3.16 -0.50 5.71
C TRP A 39 -2.44 -0.97 6.99
N ARG A 40 -1.42 -1.82 6.85
CA ARG A 40 -0.66 -2.33 7.99
C ARG A 40 0.11 -1.23 8.70
N GLU A 41 0.74 -0.34 7.94
CA GLU A 41 1.53 0.79 8.44
C GLU A 41 0.69 1.69 9.35
N ILE A 42 -0.50 2.10 8.90
CA ILE A 42 -1.42 2.92 9.69
C ILE A 42 -1.81 2.20 10.99
N ASN A 43 -2.12 0.92 10.93
CA ASN A 43 -2.51 0.15 12.12
C ASN A 43 -1.35 -0.03 13.12
N ALA A 44 -0.15 -0.31 12.62
CA ALA A 44 1.04 -0.45 13.46
C ALA A 44 1.44 0.88 14.12
N GLY A 45 1.36 1.99 13.36
CA GLY A 45 1.73 3.32 13.83
C GLY A 45 0.89 3.86 14.99
N LEU A 46 -0.32 3.34 15.23
CA LEU A 46 -1.20 3.78 16.33
C LEU A 46 -0.56 3.65 17.72
N THR A 47 0.43 2.78 17.88
CA THR A 47 1.10 2.50 19.16
C THR A 47 2.58 2.88 19.18
N LEU A 48 3.10 3.46 18.08
CA LEU A 48 4.51 3.78 17.93
C LEU A 48 4.78 5.27 18.21
N SER A 49 5.98 5.55 18.70
CA SER A 49 6.54 6.90 18.71
C SER A 49 6.90 7.36 17.30
N MET A 50 7.16 8.67 17.14
CA MET A 50 7.60 9.23 15.86
C MET A 50 8.86 8.54 15.32
N ASP A 51 9.86 8.30 16.18
CA ASP A 51 11.12 7.66 15.77
C ASP A 51 10.91 6.21 15.35
N GLU A 52 9.99 5.50 16.00
CA GLU A 52 9.61 4.14 15.60
C GLU A 52 8.85 4.12 14.27
N CYS A 53 7.95 5.08 14.04
CA CYS A 53 7.30 5.26 12.73
C CYS A 53 8.33 5.54 11.64
N MET A 54 9.30 6.43 11.87
CA MET A 54 10.35 6.74 10.90
C MET A 54 11.21 5.52 10.57
N ARG A 55 11.57 4.68 11.56
CA ARG A 55 12.27 3.41 11.31
C ARG A 55 11.41 2.44 10.50
N MET A 56 10.12 2.34 10.81
CA MET A 56 9.17 1.52 10.05
C MET A 56 9.04 1.98 8.59
N GLU A 57 8.80 3.28 8.36
CA GLU A 57 8.71 3.88 7.04
C GLU A 57 10.00 3.68 6.23
N PHE A 58 11.16 3.81 6.88
CA PHE A 58 12.45 3.59 6.23
C PHE A 58 12.62 2.15 5.72
N ARG A 59 12.18 1.16 6.50
CA ARG A 59 12.16 -0.26 6.08
C ARG A 59 11.25 -0.48 4.87
N ILE A 60 10.08 0.14 4.87
CA ILE A 60 9.10 0.05 3.77
C ILE A 60 9.68 0.66 2.50
N LEU A 61 10.20 1.90 2.58
CA LEU A 61 10.73 2.63 1.45
C LEU A 61 11.90 1.90 0.77
N ASN A 62 12.84 1.37 1.54
CA ASN A 62 13.97 0.60 0.99
C ASN A 62 13.51 -0.60 0.14
N ARG A 63 12.40 -1.24 0.51
CA ARG A 63 11.85 -2.38 -0.22
C ARG A 63 10.93 -1.96 -1.37
N MET A 64 10.20 -0.85 -1.23
CA MET A 64 9.46 -0.25 -2.34
C MET A 64 10.38 0.14 -3.48
N LEU A 65 11.57 0.69 -3.17
CA LEU A 65 12.59 1.03 -4.16
C LEU A 65 13.22 -0.19 -4.85
N ALA A 66 13.23 -1.36 -4.20
CA ALA A 66 13.64 -2.61 -4.84
C ALA A 66 12.50 -3.30 -5.62
N GLY A 67 11.26 -2.82 -5.45
CA GLY A 67 10.06 -3.40 -6.02
C GLY A 67 9.69 -2.84 -7.40
N HIS A 68 8.74 -3.51 -8.04
CA HIS A 68 8.24 -3.16 -9.38
C HIS A 68 7.33 -1.91 -9.36
N ASP A 69 6.34 -1.89 -8.47
CA ASP A 69 5.21 -0.97 -8.55
C ASP A 69 5.58 0.51 -8.31
N PHE A 70 6.69 0.77 -7.62
CA PHE A 70 7.19 2.13 -7.46
C PHE A 70 7.55 2.76 -8.81
N TYR A 71 8.34 2.06 -9.62
CA TYR A 71 8.75 2.52 -10.95
C TYR A 71 7.61 2.50 -11.94
N GLU A 72 6.75 1.48 -11.88
CA GLU A 72 5.57 1.39 -12.74
C GLU A 72 4.58 2.54 -12.48
N GLY A 73 4.40 2.93 -11.22
CA GLY A 73 3.57 4.07 -10.85
C GLY A 73 4.14 5.38 -11.40
N ILE A 74 5.47 5.57 -11.30
CA ILE A 74 6.16 6.72 -11.90
C ILE A 74 5.98 6.74 -13.43
N ARG A 75 6.18 5.59 -14.08
CA ARG A 75 5.98 5.45 -15.53
C ARG A 75 4.56 5.89 -15.91
N ALA A 76 3.56 5.30 -15.26
CA ALA A 76 2.16 5.54 -15.57
C ALA A 76 1.72 6.99 -15.31
N ALA A 77 2.12 7.57 -14.17
CA ALA A 77 1.66 8.89 -13.75
C ALA A 77 2.44 10.06 -14.36
N ILE A 78 3.76 9.92 -14.50
CA ILE A 78 4.67 11.04 -14.81
C ILE A 78 5.25 10.92 -16.22
N ILE A 79 5.75 9.75 -16.60
CA ILE A 79 6.48 9.56 -17.87
C ILE A 79 5.48 9.46 -19.03
N ASP A 80 4.58 8.48 -18.96
CA ASP A 80 3.59 8.18 -20.00
C ASP A 80 2.24 8.88 -19.74
N LYS A 81 2.20 9.76 -18.73
CA LYS A 81 1.12 10.72 -18.42
C LYS A 81 -0.30 10.15 -18.51
N GLY A 82 -0.67 9.33 -17.54
CA GLY A 82 -2.03 8.82 -17.38
C GLY A 82 -2.28 7.52 -18.12
N SER A 83 -1.23 6.81 -18.55
CA SER A 83 -1.37 5.42 -18.98
C SER A 83 -1.82 4.54 -17.80
N THR A 84 -2.46 3.41 -18.10
CA THR A 84 -2.88 2.46 -17.07
C THR A 84 -1.66 1.74 -16.50
N PRO A 85 -1.44 1.80 -15.17
CA PRO A 85 -0.37 1.05 -14.53
C PRO A 85 -0.67 -0.45 -14.53
N GLN A 86 0.37 -1.26 -14.73
CA GLN A 86 0.36 -2.72 -14.75
C GLN A 86 0.94 -3.24 -13.43
N TRP A 87 0.17 -3.14 -12.35
CA TRP A 87 0.61 -3.54 -11.02
C TRP A 87 0.98 -5.01 -10.90
N ARG A 88 1.93 -5.32 -10.01
CA ARG A 88 2.38 -6.68 -9.71
C ARG A 88 2.44 -6.92 -8.19
N PRO A 89 1.58 -7.80 -7.65
CA PRO A 89 0.49 -8.51 -8.33
C PRO A 89 -0.65 -7.57 -8.76
N ALA A 90 -1.54 -8.06 -9.63
CA ALA A 90 -2.61 -7.24 -10.21
C ALA A 90 -3.88 -7.19 -9.34
N GLY A 91 -4.21 -8.28 -8.65
CA GLY A 91 -5.36 -8.37 -7.76
C GLY A 91 -5.01 -8.01 -6.31
N ILE A 92 -5.98 -7.46 -5.59
CA ILE A 92 -5.83 -7.17 -4.16
C ILE A 92 -5.74 -8.44 -3.31
N ASP A 93 -6.38 -9.51 -3.74
CA ASP A 93 -6.38 -10.81 -3.07
C ASP A 93 -5.13 -11.65 -3.40
N ASP A 94 -4.33 -11.21 -4.37
CA ASP A 94 -3.10 -11.89 -4.80
C ASP A 94 -1.89 -11.53 -3.93
N VAL A 95 -2.03 -10.55 -3.02
CA VAL A 95 -0.95 -10.14 -2.10
C VAL A 95 -1.01 -11.00 -0.85
N SER A 96 0.04 -11.79 -0.60
CA SER A 96 0.08 -12.63 0.60
C SER A 96 0.52 -11.83 1.83
N ALA A 97 0.11 -12.29 3.02
CA ALA A 97 0.57 -11.69 4.27
C ALA A 97 2.11 -11.72 4.41
N THR A 98 2.75 -12.78 3.90
CA THR A 98 4.21 -12.94 3.90
C THR A 98 4.90 -11.90 3.01
N ASP A 99 4.32 -11.56 1.85
CA ASP A 99 4.85 -10.50 0.99
C ASP A 99 4.80 -9.15 1.73
N VAL A 100 3.72 -8.90 2.48
CA VAL A 100 3.59 -7.69 3.29
C VAL A 100 4.57 -7.70 4.47
N ASP A 101 4.76 -8.83 5.16
CA ASP A 101 5.73 -8.99 6.26
C ASP A 101 7.15 -8.61 5.87
N ALA A 102 7.54 -8.91 4.63
CA ALA A 102 8.84 -8.54 4.12
C ALA A 102 9.09 -7.03 4.23
N TYR A 103 8.09 -6.18 3.96
CA TYR A 103 8.23 -4.71 3.99
C TYR A 103 8.63 -4.15 5.37
N PHE A 104 8.23 -4.82 6.44
CA PHE A 104 8.40 -4.36 7.83
C PHE A 104 9.58 -5.01 8.54
N SER A 105 10.23 -5.99 7.91
CA SER A 105 11.33 -6.73 8.50
C SER A 105 12.53 -5.80 8.79
N PRO A 106 13.29 -6.02 9.88
CA PRO A 106 14.49 -5.24 10.18
C PRO A 106 15.49 -5.21 9.01
N LEU A 107 16.25 -4.12 8.90
CA LEU A 107 17.28 -3.97 7.86
C LEU A 107 18.69 -4.39 8.32
N GLY A 108 18.82 -4.85 9.57
CA GLY A 108 20.11 -5.21 10.18
C GLY A 108 20.98 -3.97 10.36
N GLU A 109 22.24 -4.04 9.91
CA GLU A 109 23.20 -2.92 9.99
C GLU A 109 22.79 -1.68 9.18
N ARG A 110 21.78 -1.82 8.29
CA ARG A 110 21.24 -0.72 7.48
C ARG A 110 19.99 -0.09 8.09
N GLU A 111 19.69 -0.36 9.36
CA GLU A 111 18.54 0.26 10.03
C GLU A 111 18.72 1.78 10.17
N LEU A 112 17.61 2.52 10.19
CA LEU A 112 17.66 3.97 10.43
C LEU A 112 18.03 4.28 11.89
N GLU A 113 19.11 5.04 12.05
CA GLU A 113 19.54 5.62 13.32
C GLU A 113 18.97 7.04 13.44
N LEU A 114 18.33 7.34 14.57
CA LEU A 114 17.66 8.61 14.89
C LEU A 114 18.09 9.10 16.27
#